data_AF-A0A1G6TPF5-F1
#
_entry.id   AF-A0A1G6TPF5-F1
#
_cell.length_a   1.000
_cell.length_b   1.000
_cell.length_c   1.000
_cell.angle_alpha   90.00
_cell.angle_beta   90.00
_cell.angle_gamma   90.00
#
_symmetry.space_group_name_H-M   'P 1'
#
loop_
_entity.id
_entity.type
_entity.pdbx_description
1 polymer ?
#
loop_
_entity_poly.entity_id
_entity_poly.type
_entity_poly.pdbx_seq_one_letter_code
_entity_poly.pdbx_strand_id
1 'polypeptide(L)' 'MKGGRAPLPEKTCAACGRAFAWRRKWARDWEQVRFCSEACRSGRYMAAKIADEKRRKGA' A
#
# COMPACT_ATOMS: atom_id res chain seq x y z
N MET A 1 1.31 31.89 -4.36
CA MET A 1 2.29 31.43 -3.35
C MET A 1 1.84 30.06 -2.83
N LYS A 2 2.46 28.94 -3.23
CA LYS A 2 2.17 27.62 -2.64
C LYS A 2 3.39 27.20 -1.83
N GLY A 3 3.23 27.19 -0.51
CA GLY A 3 4.26 26.84 0.45
C GLY A 3 4.87 25.47 0.15
N GLY A 4 6.19 25.45 0.05
CA GLY A 4 7.00 24.26 -0.20
C GLY A 4 6.86 23.27 0.94
N ARG A 5 5.95 22.31 0.77
CA ARG A 5 6.02 21.04 1.48
C ARG A 5 6.69 20.09 0.50
N ALA A 6 7.93 19.71 0.79
CA ALA A 6 8.63 18.70 0.01
C ALA A 6 7.69 17.48 -0.15
N PRO A 7 7.49 16.96 -1.36
CA PRO A 7 6.68 15.77 -1.54
C PRO A 7 7.33 14.66 -0.72
N LEU A 8 6.57 14.12 0.23
CA LEU A 8 7.02 12.97 0.99
C LEU A 8 7.29 11.84 0.00
N PRO A 9 8.32 11.00 0.25
CA PRO A 9 8.58 9.90 -0.64
C PRO A 9 7.36 8.99 -0.68
N GLU A 10 6.83 8.78 -1.87
CA GLU A 10 5.78 7.83 -2.15
C GLU A 10 6.39 6.53 -2.68
N LYS A 11 5.80 5.40 -2.27
CA LYS A 11 6.19 4.08 -2.76
C LYS A 11 4.95 3.36 -3.26
N THR A 12 5.15 2.44 -4.18
CA THR A 12 4.09 1.56 -4.68
C THR A 12 4.04 0.29 -3.86
N CYS A 13 2.84 -0.08 -3.40
CA CYS A 13 2.66 -1.32 -2.64
C CYS A 13 2.84 -2.53 -3.56
N ALA A 14 3.77 -3.43 -3.23
CA ALA A 14 4.03 -4.64 -4.01
C ALA A 14 2.88 -5.66 -3.99
N ALA A 15 1.95 -5.54 -3.02
CA ALA A 15 0.71 -6.32 -3.03
C ALA A 15 -0.35 -5.58 -3.85
N CYS A 16 -0.94 -4.51 -3.32
CA CYS A 16 -2.11 -3.92 -3.94
C CYS A 16 -1.86 -2.99 -5.14
N GLY A 17 -0.61 -2.68 -5.45
CA GLY A 17 -0.24 -1.72 -6.50
C GLY A 17 -0.61 -0.27 -6.19
N ARG A 18 -1.15 0.03 -5.00
CA ARG A 18 -1.52 1.40 -4.62
C ARG A 18 -0.28 2.19 -4.21
N ALA A 19 -0.17 3.40 -4.73
CA ALA A 19 0.79 4.39 -4.23
C ALA A 19 0.44 4.75 -2.78
N PHE A 20 1.46 4.83 -1.92
CA PHE A 20 1.31 5.23 -0.53
C PHE A 20 2.46 6.14 -0.12
N ALA A 21 2.12 7.25 0.54
CA ALA A 21 3.09 8.22 1.02
C ALA A 21 3.75 7.76 2.32
N TRP A 22 4.98 8.21 2.55
CA TRP A 22 5.71 8.03 3.80
C TRP A 22 4.86 8.41 5.02
N ARG A 23 4.99 7.62 6.09
CA ARG A 23 4.32 7.86 7.37
C ARG A 23 5.35 7.85 8.49
N ARG A 24 5.12 8.66 9.53
CA ARG A 24 5.99 8.73 10.73
C ARG A 24 6.26 7.37 11.36
N LYS A 25 5.28 6.45 11.32
CA LYS A 25 5.44 5.08 11.84
C LYS A 25 6.49 4.23 11.11
N TRP A 26 6.91 4.65 9.92
CA TRP A 26 7.90 3.95 9.10
C TRP A 26 9.27 4.63 9.12
N ALA A 27 9.47 5.64 9.98
CA ALA A 27 10.74 6.37 10.02
C ALA A 27 11.96 5.46 10.23
N ARG A 28 11.81 4.32 10.90
CA ARG A 28 12.91 3.36 11.18
C ARG A 28 13.10 2.30 10.10
N ASP A 29 12.03 1.90 9.42
CA ASP A 29 12.02 0.73 8.53
C ASP A 29 11.62 1.07 7.08
N TRP A 30 11.60 2.35 6.71
CA TRP A 30 11.07 2.82 5.42
C TRP A 30 11.67 2.12 4.19
N GLU A 31 12.95 1.76 4.24
CA GLU A 31 13.62 1.01 3.17
C GLU A 31 13.09 -0.42 3.03
N GLN A 32 12.67 -1.04 4.14
CA GLN A 32 12.07 -2.38 4.19
C GLN A 32 10.56 -2.36 3.89
N VAL A 33 9.89 -1.21 4.04
CA VAL A 33 8.45 -1.06 3.84
C VAL A 33 8.11 -1.05 2.34
N ARG A 34 7.66 -2.22 1.84
CA ARG A 34 7.18 -2.43 0.47
C ARG A 34 5.65 -2.52 0.36
N PHE A 35 4.96 -2.46 1.50
CA PHE A 35 3.52 -2.70 1.60
C PHE A 35 2.82 -1.56 2.35
N CYS A 36 1.67 -1.12 1.83
CA CYS A 36 0.92 -0.01 2.43
C CYS A 36 0.28 -0.36 3.79
N SER A 37 0.15 -1.65 4.11
CA SER A 37 -0.55 -2.15 5.30
C SER A 37 -0.06 -3.55 5.69
N GLU A 38 -0.27 -3.93 6.95
CA GLU A 38 0.09 -5.28 7.43
C GLU A 38 -0.69 -6.39 6.73
N ALA A 39 -1.95 -6.15 6.36
CA ALA A 39 -2.73 -7.11 5.57
C ALA A 39 -2.10 -7.40 4.19
N CYS A 40 -1.46 -6.39 3.58
CA CYS A 40 -0.69 -6.54 2.34
C CYS A 40 0.61 -7.31 2.57
N ARG A 41 1.32 -7.01 3.67
CA ARG A 41 2.54 -7.73 4.08
C ARG A 41 2.27 -9.20 4.39
N SER A 42 1.16 -9.51 5.07
CA SER A 42 0.76 -10.86 5.46
C SER A 42 0.13 -11.66 4.31
N GLY A 43 -0.03 -11.08 3.10
CA GLY A 43 -0.65 -11.74 1.95
C GLY A 43 -2.18 -11.84 2.00
N ARG A 44 -2.82 -11.54 3.14
CA ARG A 44 -4.29 -11.56 3.32
C ARG A 44 -5.02 -10.66 2.32
N TYR A 45 -4.40 -9.55 1.89
CA TYR A 45 -4.96 -8.67 0.87
C TYR A 45 -5.22 -9.38 -0.47
N MET A 46 -4.30 -10.25 -0.89
CA MET A 46 -4.42 -10.98 -2.16
C MET A 46 -5.53 -12.02 -2.11
N ALA A 47 -5.61 -12.78 -1.01
CA ALA A 47 -6.68 -13.74 -0.79
C ALA A 47 -8.07 -13.06 -0.83
N ALA A 48 -8.21 -11.91 -0.18
CA ALA A 48 -9.45 -11.13 -0.20
C ALA A 48 -9.78 -10.59 -1.60
N LYS A 49 -8.78 -10.10 -2.35
CA LYS A 49 -8.97 -9.60 -3.72
C LYS A 49 -9.42 -10.68 -4.70
N ILE A 50 -8.83 -11.88 -4.61
CA ILE A 50 -9.21 -13.02 -5.46
C ILE A 50 -10.65 -13.46 -5.15
N ALA A 51 -11.02 -13.50 -3.88
CA ALA A 51 -12.39 -13.83 -3.47
C ALA A 51 -13.42 -12.80 -3.99
N ASP A 52 -13.12 -11.51 -3.87
CA ASP A 52 -13.96 -10.42 -4.41
C ASP A 52 -14.10 -10.49 -5.93
N GLU A 53 -13.01 -10.75 -6.66
CA GLU A 53 -13.06 -10.88 -8.12
C GLU A 53 -13.91 -12.08 -8.57
N LYS A 54 -13.77 -13.24 -7.89
CA LYS A 54 -14.63 -14.40 -8.15
C LYS A 54 -16.11 -14.07 -7.94
N ARG A 55 -16.43 -13.33 -6.86
CA ARG A 55 -17.80 -12.89 -6.59
C ARG A 55 -18.34 -11.96 -7.69
N ARG A 56 -17.52 -11.02 -8.19
CA ARG A 56 -17.94 -10.07 -9.25
C ARG A 56 -18.12 -10.73 -10.62
N LYS A 57 -17.33 -11.76 -10.95
CA LYS A 57 -17.43 -12.49 -12.25
C LYS A 57 -18.47 -13.61 -12.27
N GLY A 58 -18.94 -14.04 -11.10
CA GLY A 58 -19.97 -15.07 -10.96
C GLY A 58 -21.40 -14.52 -10.77
N ALA A 59 -21.59 -13.21 -10.99
CA ALA A 59 -22.88 -12.54 -10.97
C ALA A 59 -23.32 -12.17 -12.39
#